data_AF-A0A0P9SMP8-F1
#
_entry.id   AF-A0A0P9SMP8-F1
#
_cell.length_a   1.000
_cell.length_b   1.000
_cell.length_c   1.000
_cell.angle_alpha   90.00
_cell.angle_beta   90.00
_cell.angle_gamma   90.00
#
_symmetry.space_group_name_H-M   'P 1'
#
loop_
_entity.id
_entity.type
_entity.pdbx_description
1 polymer ?
#
loop_
_entity_poly.entity_id
_entity_poly.type
_entity_poly.pdbx_seq_one_letter_code
_entity_poly.pdbx_strand_id
1 'polypeptide(L)'
;MGKQIHHHKTVNEKLAHEIAQLKRFKFAKRSEQLSPDQASLLDDLTDTDIAAIETELEALRPAPVSSEARRKPKRTALPPQFPRTLIHHEPCNSHCQCGCVLKRIGEDVSEKLDYTPGVFTVERHIRGKWVCDQCETLIQAPVPAQVIDKGIPTAGLLAHVMIAKFADHLPLYRQESIFGRAGLAIARSTLAQWVGSCGVQLQPLADALHDAVLEHGVIHADETPVQMLTPGAKKTHRAYIWAYATCQFSDLAAVVYDFSPSRAGEHARNFLQDWRGKLVCDDFGGYKASFELGVTEIGCMAHARRKFFDLHVA
;
A
#
# COMPACT_ATOMS: atom_id res chain seq x y z
N MET A 1 33.85 -17.27 52.09
CA MET A 1 32.41 -17.17 52.45
C MET A 1 31.70 -15.97 51.81
N GLY A 2 32.17 -14.72 52.01
CA GLY A 2 31.48 -13.52 51.48
C GLY A 2 31.31 -13.44 49.95
N LYS A 3 32.32 -13.84 49.16
CA LYS A 3 32.23 -13.86 47.69
C LYS A 3 31.20 -14.87 47.16
N GLN A 4 31.05 -16.00 47.83
CA GLN A 4 30.12 -17.07 47.44
C GLN A 4 28.68 -16.71 47.80
N ILE A 5 28.48 -16.08 48.97
CA ILE A 5 27.18 -15.51 49.37
C ILE A 5 26.76 -14.39 48.43
N HIS A 6 27.68 -13.49 48.06
CA HIS A 6 27.40 -12.44 47.08
C HIS A 6 27.04 -13.03 45.71
N HIS A 7 27.80 -14.01 45.22
CA HIS A 7 27.49 -14.71 43.97
C HIS A 7 26.10 -15.36 43.99
N HIS A 8 25.78 -16.13 45.04
CA HIS A 8 24.46 -16.76 45.17
C HIS A 8 23.33 -15.73 45.27
N LYS A 9 23.56 -14.60 45.94
CA LYS A 9 22.56 -13.53 46.03
C LYS A 9 22.31 -12.88 44.67
N THR A 10 23.36 -12.57 43.91
CA THR A 10 23.25 -12.04 42.54
C THR A 10 22.57 -13.05 41.60
N VAL A 11 22.88 -14.34 41.72
CA VAL A 11 22.23 -15.39 40.93
C VAL A 11 20.75 -15.52 41.28
N ASN A 12 20.38 -15.45 42.56
CA ASN A 12 18.98 -15.49 42.99
C ASN A 12 18.20 -14.26 42.51
N GLU A 13 18.79 -13.07 42.58
CA GLU A 13 18.20 -11.83 42.05
C GLU A 13 18.01 -11.93 40.53
N LYS A 14 18.99 -12.45 39.79
CA LYS A 14 18.89 -12.71 38.35
C LYS A 14 17.77 -13.70 38.02
N LEU A 15 17.72 -14.85 38.70
CA LEU A 15 16.69 -15.87 38.47
C LEU A 15 15.29 -15.36 38.83
N ALA A 16 15.14 -14.59 39.90
CA ALA A 16 13.88 -13.97 40.27
C ALA A 16 13.40 -12.99 39.19
N HIS A 17 14.31 -12.19 38.63
CA HIS A 17 14.03 -11.29 37.51
C HIS A 17 13.65 -12.06 36.23
N GLU A 18 14.37 -13.12 35.87
CA GLU A 18 14.04 -13.97 34.72
C GLU A 18 12.64 -14.61 34.89
N ILE A 19 12.30 -15.09 36.09
CA ILE A 19 10.96 -15.63 36.39
C ILE A 19 9.89 -14.55 36.27
N ALA A 20 10.14 -13.32 36.72
CA ALA A 20 9.21 -12.20 36.60
C ALA A 20 8.96 -11.84 35.12
N GLN A 21 10.03 -11.76 34.31
CA GLN A 21 9.92 -11.54 32.86
C GLN A 21 9.13 -12.66 32.17
N LEU A 22 9.42 -13.93 32.48
CA LEU A 22 8.71 -15.08 31.91
C LEU A 22 7.23 -15.10 32.29
N LYS A 23 6.90 -14.78 33.55
CA LYS A 23 5.51 -14.62 34.00
C LYS A 23 4.83 -13.49 33.24
N ARG A 24 5.49 -12.36 33.03
CA ARG A 24 4.95 -11.26 32.22
C ARG A 24 4.73 -11.68 30.76
N PHE A 25 5.68 -12.33 30.09
CA PHE A 25 5.50 -12.81 28.71
C PHE A 25 4.44 -13.90 28.54
N LYS A 26 4.20 -14.70 29.59
CA LYS A 26 3.21 -15.78 29.58
C LYS A 26 1.81 -15.30 29.97
N PHE A 27 1.69 -14.34 30.87
CA PHE A 27 0.41 -13.89 31.46
C PHE A 27 0.02 -12.45 31.13
N ALA A 28 0.86 -11.65 30.45
CA ALA A 28 0.41 -10.40 29.84
C ALA A 28 -0.64 -10.73 28.77
N LYS A 29 -1.70 -9.90 28.68
CA LYS A 29 -2.81 -10.08 27.74
C LYS A 29 -2.27 -10.31 26.33
N ARG A 30 -2.34 -11.55 25.86
CA ARG A 30 -2.33 -11.89 24.43
C ARG A 30 -3.76 -11.74 23.96
N SER A 31 -4.21 -10.50 23.75
CA SER A 31 -5.43 -10.31 22.95
C SER A 31 -5.12 -10.77 21.54
N GLU A 32 -6.10 -11.45 20.94
CA GLU A 32 -6.11 -11.95 19.55
C GLU A 32 -5.53 -13.36 19.38
N GLN A 33 -6.29 -14.35 19.87
CA GLN A 33 -6.33 -15.64 19.19
C GLN A 33 -7.18 -15.49 17.93
N LEU A 34 -6.60 -15.88 16.80
CA LEU A 34 -7.21 -15.84 15.48
C LEU A 34 -8.16 -17.04 15.30
N SER A 35 -9.40 -16.81 14.88
CA SER A 35 -10.42 -17.86 14.65
C SER A 35 -10.31 -18.47 13.25
N PRO A 36 -10.78 -19.72 13.02
CA PRO A 36 -10.76 -20.36 11.70
C PRO A 36 -11.44 -19.55 10.58
N ASP A 37 -12.45 -18.74 10.92
CA ASP A 37 -13.15 -17.86 9.97
C ASP A 37 -12.28 -16.73 9.39
N GLN A 38 -11.07 -16.51 9.92
CA GLN A 38 -10.12 -15.53 9.38
C GLN A 38 -9.34 -16.04 8.16
N ALA A 39 -9.51 -17.30 7.76
CA ALA A 39 -8.91 -17.82 6.53
C ALA A 39 -9.35 -17.01 5.29
N SER A 40 -10.59 -16.50 5.26
CA SER A 40 -11.09 -15.69 4.14
C SER A 40 -10.49 -14.28 4.07
N LEU A 41 -9.75 -13.83 5.09
CA LEU A 41 -9.00 -12.56 5.04
C LEU A 41 -7.78 -12.67 4.12
N LEU A 42 -7.34 -13.90 3.86
CA LEU A 42 -6.11 -14.20 3.15
C LEU A 42 -6.36 -14.29 1.63
N ASP A 43 -7.57 -14.70 1.23
CA ASP A 43 -8.02 -14.68 -0.17
C ASP A 43 -7.96 -13.25 -0.74
N ASP A 44 -8.34 -12.26 0.08
CA ASP A 44 -8.25 -10.84 -0.27
C ASP A 44 -6.81 -10.40 -0.60
N LEU A 45 -5.80 -10.94 0.09
CA LEU A 45 -4.39 -10.63 -0.18
C LEU A 45 -3.93 -11.27 -1.48
N THR A 46 -4.31 -12.53 -1.73
CA THR A 46 -3.95 -13.21 -2.97
C THR A 46 -4.57 -12.54 -4.19
N ASP A 47 -5.81 -12.08 -4.10
CA ASP A 47 -6.47 -11.34 -5.19
C ASP A 47 -5.77 -9.99 -5.46
N THR A 48 -5.29 -9.33 -4.41
CA THR A 48 -4.48 -8.11 -4.52
C THR A 48 -3.16 -8.39 -5.25
N ASP A 49 -2.43 -9.43 -4.84
CA ASP A 49 -1.14 -9.80 -5.46
C ASP A 49 -1.31 -10.21 -6.93
N ILE A 50 -2.34 -11.01 -7.23
CA ILE A 50 -2.67 -11.41 -8.61
C ILE A 50 -2.94 -10.17 -9.46
N ALA A 51 -3.75 -9.23 -8.96
CA ALA A 51 -4.09 -8.02 -9.71
C ALA A 51 -2.87 -7.11 -9.95
N ALA A 52 -1.94 -7.03 -8.99
CA ALA A 52 -0.69 -6.31 -9.17
C ALA A 52 0.15 -6.93 -10.30
N ILE A 53 0.37 -8.26 -10.23
CA ILE A 53 1.12 -9.01 -11.26
C ILE A 53 0.45 -8.88 -12.64
N GLU A 54 -0.87 -8.99 -12.72
CA GLU A 54 -1.62 -8.83 -13.97
C GLU A 54 -1.46 -7.42 -14.55
N THR A 55 -1.47 -6.39 -13.70
CA THR A 55 -1.31 -4.99 -14.11
C THR A 55 0.10 -4.74 -14.67
N GLU A 56 1.13 -5.23 -13.98
CA GLU A 56 2.52 -5.15 -14.45
C GLU A 56 2.73 -5.91 -15.76
N LEU A 57 2.18 -7.12 -15.87
CA LEU A 57 2.29 -7.95 -17.06
C LEU A 57 1.62 -7.27 -18.27
N GLU A 58 0.48 -6.62 -18.08
CA GLU A 58 -0.19 -5.89 -19.16
C GLU A 58 0.60 -4.65 -19.60
N ALA A 59 1.28 -3.96 -18.68
CA ALA A 59 2.16 -2.84 -19.02
C ALA A 59 3.38 -3.27 -19.85
N LEU A 60 3.89 -4.48 -19.62
CA LEU A 60 5.03 -5.05 -20.36
C LEU A 60 4.63 -5.67 -21.71
N ARG A 61 3.33 -5.88 -21.97
CA ARG A 61 2.86 -6.46 -23.23
C ARG A 61 2.98 -5.44 -24.37
N PRO A 62 3.56 -5.82 -25.52
CA PRO A 62 3.49 -4.98 -26.71
C PRO A 62 2.03 -4.78 -27.11
N ALA A 63 1.71 -3.58 -27.61
CA ALA A 63 0.35 -3.21 -28.00
C ALA A 63 -0.27 -4.32 -28.86
N PRO A 64 -1.45 -4.86 -28.49
CA PRO A 64 -2.00 -6.02 -29.15
C PRO A 64 -2.26 -5.70 -30.62
N VAL A 65 -1.58 -6.41 -31.51
CA VAL A 65 -2.03 -6.56 -32.89
C VAL A 65 -3.37 -7.29 -32.81
N SER A 66 -4.42 -6.66 -33.32
CA SER A 66 -5.83 -7.05 -33.17
C SER A 66 -6.02 -8.58 -33.06
N SER A 67 -6.42 -9.05 -31.89
CA SER A 67 -6.88 -10.43 -31.73
C SER A 67 -8.24 -10.44 -31.02
N GLU A 68 -9.15 -11.11 -31.71
CA GLU A 68 -10.47 -11.63 -31.38
C GLU A 68 -11.20 -11.07 -30.14
N ALA A 69 -12.45 -10.66 -30.38
CA ALA A 69 -13.40 -10.26 -29.37
C ALA A 69 -13.71 -11.42 -28.41
N ARG A 70 -12.88 -11.61 -27.38
CA ARG A 70 -13.27 -12.32 -26.17
C ARG A 70 -14.60 -11.73 -25.71
N ARG A 71 -15.62 -12.58 -25.51
CA ARG A 71 -16.91 -12.18 -24.94
C ARG A 71 -16.68 -11.54 -23.59
N LYS A 72 -16.56 -10.22 -23.57
CA LYS A 72 -16.40 -9.45 -22.33
C LYS A 72 -17.69 -9.61 -21.54
N PRO A 73 -17.63 -9.99 -20.26
CA PRO A 73 -18.82 -10.00 -19.41
C PRO A 73 -19.46 -8.62 -19.45
N LYS A 74 -20.77 -8.59 -19.68
CA LYS A 74 -21.54 -7.35 -19.76
C LYS A 74 -21.51 -6.73 -18.36
N ARG A 75 -20.88 -5.57 -18.22
CA ARG A 75 -20.79 -4.86 -16.93
C ARG A 75 -22.20 -4.54 -16.44
N THR A 76 -22.49 -4.89 -15.20
CA THR A 76 -23.73 -4.50 -14.53
C THR A 76 -23.79 -2.97 -14.46
N ALA A 77 -24.92 -2.38 -14.86
CA ALA A 77 -25.11 -0.95 -14.76
C ALA A 77 -25.12 -0.52 -13.28
N LEU A 78 -24.60 0.68 -12.99
CA LEU A 78 -24.64 1.22 -11.65
C LEU A 78 -26.10 1.50 -11.24
N PRO A 79 -26.45 1.33 -9.95
CA PRO A 79 -27.82 1.50 -9.51
C PRO A 79 -28.43 2.87 -9.89
N PRO A 80 -29.68 2.92 -10.40
CA PRO A 80 -30.29 4.15 -10.86
C PRO A 80 -30.57 5.15 -9.73
N GLN A 81 -30.73 4.67 -8.49
CA GLN A 81 -31.02 5.51 -7.33
C GLN A 81 -29.86 6.40 -6.87
N PHE A 82 -28.63 6.13 -7.31
CA PHE A 82 -27.49 6.94 -6.89
C PHE A 82 -27.49 8.32 -7.57
N PRO A 83 -27.22 9.40 -6.80
CA PRO A 83 -27.13 10.76 -7.34
C PRO A 83 -26.06 10.81 -8.43
N ARG A 84 -26.42 11.37 -9.58
CA ARG A 84 -25.53 11.51 -10.75
C ARG A 84 -25.10 12.96 -10.94
N THR A 85 -23.80 13.19 -10.94
CA THR A 85 -23.20 14.48 -11.31
C THR A 85 -22.79 14.41 -12.77
N LEU A 86 -23.31 15.33 -13.60
CA LEU A 86 -22.98 15.40 -15.02
C LEU A 86 -21.68 16.19 -15.20
N ILE A 87 -20.69 15.58 -15.85
CA ILE A 87 -19.40 16.21 -16.17
C ILE A 87 -19.26 16.25 -17.68
N HIS A 88 -19.39 17.44 -18.25
CA HIS A 88 -19.30 17.67 -19.68
C HIS A 88 -17.85 17.93 -20.10
N HIS A 89 -17.35 17.12 -21.02
CA HIS A 89 -16.07 17.34 -21.69
C HIS A 89 -16.35 17.80 -23.11
N GLU A 90 -16.29 19.11 -23.30
CA GLU A 90 -16.49 19.76 -24.59
C GLU A 90 -15.17 20.41 -25.06
N PRO A 91 -14.95 20.54 -26.37
CA PRO A 91 -13.79 21.24 -26.91
C PRO A 91 -13.78 22.70 -26.41
N CYS A 92 -12.60 23.21 -26.06
CA CYS A 92 -12.46 24.60 -25.59
C CYS A 92 -12.88 25.64 -26.64
N ASN A 93 -12.83 25.28 -27.93
CA ASN A 93 -13.23 26.11 -29.05
C ASN A 93 -14.35 25.45 -29.86
N SER A 94 -15.38 26.24 -30.17
CA SER A 94 -16.49 25.84 -31.05
C SER A 94 -16.15 25.92 -32.55
N HIS A 95 -14.91 26.31 -32.88
CA HIS A 95 -14.44 26.46 -34.26
C HIS A 95 -13.32 25.46 -34.58
N CYS A 96 -13.39 24.89 -35.77
CA CYS A 96 -12.34 24.07 -36.34
C CYS A 96 -11.13 24.93 -36.73
N GLN A 97 -9.96 24.31 -36.94
CA GLN A 97 -8.76 24.99 -37.45
C GLN A 97 -8.98 25.66 -38.83
N CYS A 98 -9.97 25.21 -39.60
CA CYS A 98 -10.38 25.83 -40.86
C CYS A 98 -11.33 27.03 -40.71
N GLY A 99 -11.70 27.41 -39.48
CA GLY A 99 -12.60 28.53 -39.20
C GLY A 99 -14.10 28.21 -39.22
N CYS A 100 -14.49 26.97 -39.58
CA CYS A 100 -15.89 26.54 -39.55
C CYS A 100 -16.39 26.26 -38.13
N VAL A 101 -17.68 26.49 -37.89
CA VAL A 101 -18.36 26.11 -36.64
C VAL A 101 -18.52 24.59 -36.58
N LEU A 102 -18.10 23.98 -35.47
CA LEU A 102 -18.21 22.54 -35.24
C LEU A 102 -19.66 22.14 -34.98
N LYS A 103 -20.08 21.00 -35.52
CA LYS A 103 -21.41 20.41 -35.28
C LYS A 103 -21.30 19.22 -34.34
N ARG A 104 -22.13 19.18 -33.30
CA ARG A 104 -22.23 18.03 -32.39
C ARG A 104 -23.08 16.93 -33.04
N ILE A 105 -22.48 15.75 -33.25
CA ILE A 105 -23.15 14.60 -33.89
C ILE A 105 -23.57 13.52 -32.89
N GLY A 106 -23.03 13.55 -31.69
CA GLY A 106 -23.32 12.56 -30.66
C GLY A 106 -22.47 12.76 -29.42
N GLU A 107 -22.50 11.77 -28.54
CA GLU A 107 -21.73 11.77 -27.30
C GLU A 107 -21.35 10.34 -26.90
N ASP A 108 -20.23 10.21 -26.20
CA ASP A 108 -19.91 9.01 -25.45
C ASP A 108 -20.12 9.29 -23.96
N VAL A 109 -20.88 8.41 -23.31
CA VAL A 109 -21.18 8.51 -21.88
C VAL A 109 -20.45 7.40 -21.14
N SER A 110 -19.76 7.77 -20.05
CA SER A 110 -19.15 6.82 -19.12
C SER A 110 -19.52 7.18 -17.70
N GLU A 111 -19.94 6.20 -16.92
CA GLU A 111 -20.26 6.37 -15.50
C GLU A 111 -19.10 5.87 -14.62
N LYS A 112 -18.82 6.61 -13.57
CA LYS A 112 -17.83 6.30 -12.54
C LYS A 112 -18.47 6.34 -11.17
N LEU A 113 -18.09 5.43 -10.30
CA LEU A 113 -18.61 5.34 -8.95
C LEU A 113 -17.66 6.06 -7.98
N ASP A 114 -18.20 7.00 -7.21
CA ASP A 114 -17.50 7.68 -6.13
C ASP A 114 -18.18 7.41 -4.79
N TYR A 115 -17.46 7.65 -3.70
CA TYR A 115 -17.96 7.39 -2.36
C TYR A 115 -17.53 8.48 -1.40
N THR A 116 -18.51 9.21 -0.89
CA THR A 116 -18.39 9.99 0.34
C THR A 116 -18.93 9.12 1.48
N PRO A 117 -18.30 9.04 2.66
CA PRO A 117 -18.74 8.15 3.74
C PRO A 117 -20.26 8.12 3.96
N GLY A 118 -20.88 6.97 3.66
CA GLY A 118 -22.32 6.73 3.77
C GLY A 118 -23.15 6.96 2.50
N VAL A 119 -22.60 7.57 1.44
CA VAL A 119 -23.34 7.91 0.21
C VAL A 119 -22.51 7.60 -1.03
N PHE A 120 -23.02 6.71 -1.87
CA PHE A 120 -22.49 6.53 -3.22
C PHE A 120 -22.99 7.62 -4.17
N THR A 121 -22.09 8.17 -4.96
CA THR A 121 -22.36 9.13 -6.02
C THR A 121 -21.85 8.56 -7.35
N VAL A 122 -22.44 9.00 -8.46
CA VAL A 122 -22.01 8.57 -9.79
C VAL A 122 -21.61 9.79 -10.62
N GLU A 123 -20.36 9.82 -11.04
CA GLU A 123 -19.91 10.81 -12.02
C GLU A 123 -20.23 10.31 -13.43
N ARG A 124 -21.12 11.00 -14.12
CA ARG A 124 -21.47 10.72 -15.51
C ARG A 124 -20.68 11.67 -16.40
N HIS A 125 -19.58 11.17 -16.96
CA HIS A 125 -18.79 11.91 -17.93
C HIS A 125 -19.41 11.80 -19.32
N ILE A 126 -19.76 12.95 -19.90
CA ILE A 126 -20.37 13.09 -21.22
C ILE A 126 -19.34 13.75 -22.13
N ARG A 127 -18.89 13.04 -23.16
CA ARG A 127 -17.87 13.52 -24.11
C ARG A 127 -18.51 13.72 -25.47
N GLY A 128 -18.69 14.99 -25.86
CA GLY A 128 -19.32 15.34 -27.13
C GLY A 128 -18.43 14.95 -28.33
N LYS A 129 -19.04 14.38 -29.36
CA LYS A 129 -18.43 14.13 -30.67
C LYS A 129 -18.76 15.29 -31.59
N TRP A 130 -17.74 16.00 -32.03
CA TRP A 130 -17.86 17.18 -32.86
C TRP A 130 -17.23 16.95 -34.22
N VAL A 131 -17.89 17.37 -35.30
CA VAL A 131 -17.35 17.24 -36.66
C VAL A 131 -17.27 18.59 -37.35
N CYS A 132 -16.28 18.69 -38.22
CA CYS A 132 -16.23 19.74 -39.23
C CYS A 132 -16.61 19.12 -40.58
N ASP A 133 -17.72 19.60 -41.19
CA ASP A 133 -18.19 19.09 -42.48
C ASP A 133 -17.23 19.41 -43.64
N GLN A 134 -16.43 20.47 -43.54
CA GLN A 134 -15.48 20.84 -44.60
C GLN A 134 -14.17 20.06 -44.55
N CYS A 135 -13.68 19.74 -43.35
CA CYS A 135 -12.42 19.04 -43.16
C CYS A 135 -12.61 17.55 -42.87
N GLU A 136 -13.86 17.07 -42.81
CA GLU A 136 -14.24 15.70 -42.44
C GLU A 136 -13.55 15.20 -41.14
N THR A 137 -13.25 16.14 -40.23
CA THR A 137 -12.46 15.87 -39.03
C THR A 137 -13.37 15.69 -37.82
N LEU A 138 -13.19 14.59 -37.09
CA LEU A 138 -13.85 14.33 -35.80
C LEU A 138 -12.97 14.83 -34.65
N ILE A 139 -13.53 15.71 -33.83
CA ILE A 139 -12.91 16.26 -32.62
C ILE A 139 -13.70 15.75 -31.41
N GLN A 140 -12.99 15.17 -30.46
CA GLN A 140 -13.54 14.72 -29.19
C GLN A 140 -12.52 14.97 -28.09
N ALA A 141 -12.99 15.38 -26.91
CA ALA A 141 -12.12 15.51 -25.75
C ALA A 141 -11.50 14.15 -25.39
N PRO A 142 -10.18 14.08 -25.13
CA PRO A 142 -9.52 12.84 -24.73
C PRO A 142 -10.12 12.31 -23.42
N VAL A 143 -10.03 11.00 -23.21
CA VAL A 143 -10.40 10.42 -21.91
C VAL A 143 -9.40 10.94 -20.87
N PRO A 144 -9.85 11.54 -19.76
CA PRO A 144 -8.94 11.89 -18.67
C PRO A 144 -8.21 10.64 -18.17
N ALA A 145 -6.93 10.80 -17.81
CA ALA A 145 -6.15 9.71 -17.24
C ALA A 145 -6.82 9.18 -15.96
N GLN A 146 -6.77 7.86 -15.77
CA GLN A 146 -7.41 7.17 -14.65
C GLN A 146 -6.40 6.24 -13.99
N VAL A 147 -6.51 6.06 -12.68
CA VAL A 147 -5.66 5.13 -11.93
C VAL A 147 -5.85 3.70 -12.42
N ILE A 148 -7.11 3.31 -12.68
CA ILE A 148 -7.43 2.01 -13.27
C ILE A 148 -8.12 2.26 -14.61
N ASP A 149 -7.45 1.88 -15.69
CA ASP A 149 -7.96 2.06 -17.04
C ASP A 149 -9.28 1.35 -17.25
N LYS A 150 -10.27 2.11 -17.75
CA LYS A 150 -11.66 1.63 -17.93
C LYS A 150 -12.27 1.11 -16.61
N GLY A 151 -11.71 1.44 -15.45
CA GLY A 151 -12.24 1.06 -14.14
C GLY A 151 -13.60 1.70 -13.89
N ILE A 152 -14.36 1.16 -12.95
CA ILE A 152 -15.57 1.81 -12.44
C ILE A 152 -15.25 2.89 -11.37
N PRO A 153 -14.26 2.73 -10.47
CA PRO A 153 -14.11 3.66 -9.37
C PRO A 153 -13.47 4.98 -9.81
N THR A 154 -13.84 6.06 -9.13
CA THR A 154 -13.10 7.33 -9.14
C THR A 154 -11.82 7.23 -8.30
N ALA A 155 -10.94 8.21 -8.44
CA ALA A 155 -9.78 8.34 -7.55
C ALA A 155 -10.19 8.52 -6.07
N GLY A 156 -11.32 9.18 -5.81
CA GLY A 156 -11.86 9.39 -4.46
C GLY A 156 -12.24 8.07 -3.78
N LEU A 157 -12.99 7.20 -4.47
CA LEU A 157 -13.34 5.87 -3.97
C LEU A 157 -12.08 5.00 -3.75
N LEU A 158 -11.13 5.01 -4.68
CA LEU A 158 -9.87 4.28 -4.52
C LEU A 158 -9.10 4.76 -3.29
N ALA A 159 -8.96 6.08 -3.11
CA ALA A 159 -8.31 6.66 -1.94
C ALA A 159 -9.01 6.25 -0.64
N HIS A 160 -10.35 6.27 -0.60
CA HIS A 160 -11.11 5.82 0.56
C HIS A 160 -10.81 4.36 0.91
N VAL A 161 -10.83 3.46 -0.07
CA VAL A 161 -10.54 2.03 0.13
C VAL A 161 -9.13 1.82 0.69
N MET A 162 -8.14 2.52 0.13
CA MET A 162 -6.73 2.43 0.56
C MET A 162 -6.52 2.96 1.98
N ILE A 163 -7.04 4.16 2.28
CA ILE A 163 -6.92 4.78 3.61
C ILE A 163 -7.62 3.90 4.65
N ALA A 164 -8.85 3.49 4.37
CA ALA A 164 -9.60 2.64 5.28
C ALA A 164 -8.87 1.32 5.55
N LYS A 165 -8.31 0.67 4.51
CA LYS A 165 -7.59 -0.60 4.67
C LYS A 165 -6.30 -0.44 5.48
N PHE A 166 -5.47 0.54 5.15
CA PHE A 166 -4.09 0.62 5.64
C PHE A 166 -3.92 1.57 6.82
N ALA A 167 -4.58 2.73 6.82
CA ALA A 167 -4.49 3.71 7.92
C ALA A 167 -5.47 3.39 9.05
N ASP A 168 -6.71 3.00 8.71
CA ASP A 168 -7.77 2.75 9.71
C ASP A 168 -7.91 1.27 10.10
N HIS A 169 -7.07 0.39 9.55
CA HIS A 169 -7.11 -1.06 9.78
C HIS A 169 -8.48 -1.70 9.51
N LEU A 170 -9.18 -1.22 8.48
CA LEU A 170 -10.51 -1.70 8.08
C LEU A 170 -10.39 -2.78 6.98
N PRO A 171 -10.50 -4.08 7.32
CA PRO A 171 -10.34 -5.15 6.34
C PRO A 171 -11.42 -5.11 5.25
N LEU A 172 -11.09 -5.62 4.05
CA LEU A 172 -11.94 -5.47 2.86
C LEU A 172 -13.33 -6.09 2.99
N TYR A 173 -13.48 -7.23 3.68
CA TYR A 173 -14.81 -7.79 3.99
C TYR A 173 -15.70 -6.84 4.80
N ARG A 174 -15.09 -6.05 5.70
CA ARG A 174 -15.83 -5.08 6.51
C ARG A 174 -16.20 -3.87 5.65
N GLN A 175 -15.32 -3.47 4.74
CA GLN A 175 -15.62 -2.44 3.74
C GLN A 175 -16.76 -2.87 2.81
N GLU A 176 -16.74 -4.09 2.28
CA GLU A 176 -17.84 -4.68 1.49
C GLU A 176 -19.18 -4.58 2.23
N SER A 177 -19.19 -4.95 3.52
CA SER A 177 -20.39 -4.86 4.36
C SER A 177 -20.85 -3.41 4.59
N ILE A 178 -19.91 -2.47 4.74
CA ILE A 178 -20.20 -1.03 4.88
C ILE A 178 -20.82 -0.49 3.58
N PHE A 179 -20.22 -0.79 2.44
CA PHE A 179 -20.73 -0.41 1.13
C PHE A 179 -22.10 -1.03 0.85
N GLY A 180 -22.31 -2.29 1.25
CA GLY A 180 -23.63 -2.93 1.20
C GLY A 180 -24.70 -2.14 1.94
N ARG A 181 -24.40 -1.59 3.12
CA ARG A 181 -25.32 -0.72 3.88
C ARG A 181 -25.54 0.64 3.20
N ALA A 182 -24.57 1.13 2.44
CA ALA A 182 -24.71 2.34 1.61
C ALA A 182 -25.43 2.08 0.26
N GLY A 183 -25.88 0.85 0.01
CA GLY A 183 -26.73 0.50 -1.13
C GLY A 183 -26.02 -0.19 -2.30
N LEU A 184 -24.72 -0.48 -2.20
CA LEU A 184 -23.98 -1.28 -3.19
C LEU A 184 -22.88 -2.10 -2.51
N ALA A 185 -23.08 -3.41 -2.39
CA ALA A 185 -22.01 -4.29 -1.95
C ALA A 185 -20.98 -4.47 -3.09
N ILE A 186 -19.76 -3.97 -2.88
CA ILE A 186 -18.64 -4.18 -3.79
C ILE A 186 -17.92 -5.45 -3.34
N ALA A 187 -17.86 -6.44 -4.23
CA ALA A 187 -17.25 -7.73 -3.93
C ALA A 187 -15.81 -7.58 -3.43
N ARG A 188 -15.42 -8.37 -2.43
CA ARG A 188 -14.05 -8.37 -1.88
C ARG A 188 -12.97 -8.53 -2.94
N SER A 189 -13.15 -9.45 -3.88
CA SER A 189 -12.19 -9.65 -4.98
C SER A 189 -12.03 -8.41 -5.86
N THR A 190 -13.10 -7.64 -6.06
CA THR A 190 -13.04 -6.35 -6.78
C THR A 190 -12.27 -5.30 -5.98
N LEU A 191 -12.52 -5.21 -4.67
CA LEU A 191 -11.76 -4.31 -3.80
C LEU A 191 -10.28 -4.70 -3.74
N ALA A 192 -9.98 -5.99 -3.63
CA ALA A 192 -8.63 -6.53 -3.63
C ALA A 192 -7.91 -6.22 -4.94
N GLN A 193 -8.59 -6.40 -6.09
CA GLN A 193 -8.07 -6.03 -7.39
C GLN A 193 -7.72 -4.55 -7.48
N TRP A 194 -8.61 -3.68 -6.98
CA TRP A 194 -8.35 -2.24 -6.96
C TRP A 194 -7.15 -1.87 -6.08
N VAL A 195 -7.02 -2.48 -4.91
CA VAL A 195 -5.85 -2.30 -4.04
C VAL A 195 -4.56 -2.70 -4.75
N GLY A 196 -4.55 -3.83 -5.46
CA GLY A 196 -3.38 -4.32 -6.20
C GLY A 196 -2.98 -3.36 -7.33
N SER A 197 -3.94 -2.94 -8.16
CA SER A 197 -3.68 -1.96 -9.21
C SER A 197 -3.21 -0.62 -8.64
N CYS A 198 -3.78 -0.14 -7.53
CA CYS A 198 -3.29 1.07 -6.86
C CYS A 198 -1.84 0.92 -6.37
N GLY A 199 -1.46 -0.25 -5.85
CA GLY A 199 -0.08 -0.55 -5.47
C GLY A 199 0.90 -0.33 -6.61
N VAL A 200 0.63 -0.91 -7.78
CA VAL A 200 1.47 -0.76 -8.99
C VAL A 200 1.55 0.70 -9.43
N GLN A 201 0.43 1.42 -9.43
CA GLN A 201 0.40 2.83 -9.85
C GLN A 201 1.13 3.76 -8.86
N LEU A 202 1.26 3.37 -7.60
CA LEU A 202 2.00 4.12 -6.58
C LEU A 202 3.49 3.77 -6.53
N GLN A 203 3.93 2.71 -7.21
CA GLN A 203 5.33 2.28 -7.21
C GLN A 203 6.32 3.41 -7.59
N PRO A 204 6.08 4.23 -8.64
CA PRO A 204 7.00 5.32 -8.98
C PRO A 204 7.16 6.36 -7.85
N LEU A 205 6.12 6.55 -7.03
CA LEU A 205 6.19 7.43 -5.87
C LEU A 205 6.99 6.78 -4.74
N ALA A 206 6.84 5.47 -4.52
CA ALA A 206 7.64 4.71 -3.56
C ALA A 206 9.13 4.71 -3.95
N ASP A 207 9.45 4.53 -5.23
CA ASP A 207 10.81 4.57 -5.75
C ASP A 207 11.42 5.97 -5.59
N ALA A 208 10.68 7.02 -5.94
CA ALA A 208 11.15 8.40 -5.73
C ALA A 208 11.36 8.73 -4.24
N LEU A 209 10.52 8.19 -3.35
CA LEU A 209 10.67 8.37 -1.91
C LEU A 209 11.88 7.60 -1.37
N HIS A 210 12.15 6.40 -1.88
CA HIS A 210 13.37 5.64 -1.60
C HIS A 210 14.62 6.46 -1.95
N ASP A 211 14.68 6.99 -3.16
CA ASP A 211 15.83 7.78 -3.61
C ASP A 211 16.00 9.05 -2.75
N ALA A 212 14.89 9.75 -2.47
CA ALA A 212 14.90 10.92 -1.60
C ALA A 212 15.38 10.60 -0.17
N VAL A 213 15.04 9.42 0.38
CA VAL A 213 15.54 8.98 1.69
C VAL A 213 17.05 8.77 1.63
N LEU A 214 17.58 8.16 0.56
CA LEU A 214 19.02 7.92 0.39
C LEU A 214 19.84 9.20 0.14
N GLU A 215 19.22 10.31 -0.31
CA GLU A 215 19.91 11.60 -0.38
C GLU A 215 20.30 12.16 1.01
N HIS A 216 19.68 11.66 2.08
CA HIS A 216 19.92 12.15 3.43
C HIS A 216 21.16 11.52 4.08
N GLY A 217 21.94 12.33 4.79
CA GLY A 217 23.16 11.87 5.48
C GLY A 217 22.90 11.06 6.75
N VAL A 218 21.67 11.02 7.26
CA VAL A 218 21.27 10.26 8.45
C VAL A 218 19.94 9.56 8.20
N ILE A 219 19.92 8.24 8.33
CA ILE A 219 18.73 7.40 8.16
C ILE A 219 18.53 6.54 9.40
N HIS A 220 17.28 6.40 9.84
CA HIS A 220 16.89 5.46 10.88
C HIS A 220 16.41 4.17 10.23
N ALA A 221 16.86 3.02 10.75
CA ALA A 221 16.39 1.71 10.30
C ALA A 221 15.89 0.88 11.49
N ASP A 222 14.78 0.18 11.28
CA ASP A 222 14.20 -0.77 12.22
C ASP A 222 13.46 -1.87 11.45
N GLU A 223 13.48 -3.09 11.95
CA GLU A 223 12.81 -4.23 11.32
C GLU A 223 11.77 -4.86 12.23
N THR A 224 10.54 -4.94 11.73
CA THR A 224 9.41 -5.52 12.46
C THR A 224 9.03 -6.86 11.86
N PRO A 225 8.99 -7.95 12.66
CA PRO A 225 8.59 -9.26 12.17
C PRO A 225 7.09 -9.30 11.84
N VAL A 226 6.75 -9.89 10.71
CA VAL A 226 5.37 -10.17 10.29
C VAL A 226 5.20 -11.66 9.97
N GLN A 227 3.99 -12.18 10.13
CA GLN A 227 3.66 -13.56 9.78
C GLN A 227 3.17 -13.59 8.34
N MET A 228 3.98 -14.16 7.45
CA MET A 228 3.62 -14.35 6.04
C MET A 228 3.17 -15.80 5.83
N LEU A 229 2.10 -15.99 5.08
CA LEU A 229 1.68 -17.33 4.68
C LEU A 229 2.67 -17.94 3.71
N THR A 230 2.90 -19.23 3.83
CA THR A 230 3.59 -20.02 2.82
C THR A 230 2.53 -20.81 2.04
N PRO A 231 2.21 -20.41 0.79
CA PRO A 231 1.22 -21.12 -0.03
C PRO A 231 1.53 -22.62 -0.12
N GLY A 232 0.48 -23.44 0.01
CA GLY A 232 0.60 -24.91 -0.02
C GLY A 232 1.05 -25.58 1.30
N ALA A 233 1.73 -24.86 2.20
CA ALA A 233 2.27 -25.46 3.43
C ALA A 233 1.31 -25.38 4.64
N LYS A 234 0.20 -24.62 4.54
CA LYS A 234 -0.72 -24.29 5.65
C LYS A 234 -0.01 -23.79 6.93
N LYS A 235 1.17 -23.19 6.76
CA LYS A 235 2.01 -22.64 7.82
C LYS A 235 2.34 -21.19 7.48
N THR A 236 2.60 -20.40 8.51
CA THR A 236 3.23 -19.10 8.35
C THR A 236 4.73 -19.24 8.52
N HIS A 237 5.47 -18.39 7.82
CA HIS A 237 6.87 -18.14 8.10
C HIS A 237 7.05 -16.68 8.52
N ARG A 238 8.13 -16.42 9.23
CA ARG A 238 8.44 -15.09 9.75
C ARG A 238 9.16 -14.28 8.67
N ALA A 239 8.43 -13.35 8.07
CA ALA A 239 8.95 -12.32 7.20
C ALA A 239 9.15 -11.02 8.00
N TYR A 240 9.67 -9.98 7.36
CA TYR A 240 10.01 -8.72 8.01
C TYR A 240 9.60 -7.54 7.13
N ILE A 241 9.18 -6.47 7.78
CA ILE A 241 9.07 -5.16 7.18
C ILE A 241 10.20 -4.31 7.75
N TRP A 242 11.10 -3.87 6.89
CA TRP A 242 12.16 -2.94 7.21
C TRP A 242 11.64 -1.52 7.01
N ALA A 243 11.72 -0.70 8.04
CA ALA A 243 11.35 0.70 7.98
C ALA A 243 12.62 1.55 7.91
N TYR A 244 12.71 2.39 6.88
CA TYR A 244 13.77 3.38 6.70
C TYR A 244 13.16 4.77 6.79
N ALA A 245 13.59 5.56 7.76
CA ALA A 245 13.01 6.88 8.02
C ALA A 245 14.08 7.97 8.00
N THR A 246 13.70 9.14 7.50
CA THR A 246 14.52 10.36 7.69
C THR A 246 14.54 10.77 9.16
N CYS A 247 15.55 11.52 9.55
CA CYS A 247 15.63 12.05 10.91
C CYS A 247 14.60 13.19 11.12
N GLN A 248 14.19 13.42 12.37
CA GLN A 248 13.26 14.52 12.72
C GLN A 248 13.76 15.94 12.38
N PHE A 249 15.04 16.08 12.06
CA PHE A 249 15.68 17.34 11.69
C PHE A 249 15.82 17.50 10.16
N SER A 250 15.37 16.52 9.38
CA SER A 250 15.26 16.64 7.93
C SER A 250 14.06 17.52 7.57
N ASP A 251 14.20 18.30 6.49
CA ASP A 251 13.11 19.04 5.88
C ASP A 251 12.03 18.11 5.30
N LEU A 252 12.42 16.88 4.94
CA LEU A 252 11.51 15.84 4.43
C LEU A 252 11.19 14.84 5.54
N ALA A 253 9.92 14.75 5.93
CA ALA A 253 9.41 13.67 6.77
C ALA A 253 9.01 12.48 5.89
N ALA A 254 9.89 11.48 5.78
CA ALA A 254 9.67 10.31 4.94
C ALA A 254 9.94 9.01 5.69
N VAL A 255 9.13 8.00 5.38
CA VAL A 255 9.32 6.62 5.82
C VAL A 255 9.04 5.70 4.64
N VAL A 256 9.99 4.82 4.33
CA VAL A 256 9.86 3.77 3.32
C VAL A 256 9.83 2.42 4.02
N TYR A 257 8.86 1.59 3.66
CA TYR A 257 8.73 0.24 4.16
C TYR A 257 9.14 -0.74 3.07
N ASP A 258 10.18 -1.53 3.33
CA ASP A 258 10.66 -2.58 2.45
C ASP A 258 10.31 -3.96 3.03
N PHE A 259 9.59 -4.76 2.24
CA PHE A 259 9.16 -6.08 2.66
C PHE A 259 10.22 -7.12 2.28
N SER A 260 10.59 -7.98 3.22
CA SER A 260 11.55 -9.06 2.97
C SER A 260 11.11 -10.39 3.58
N PRO A 261 11.34 -11.52 2.88
CA PRO A 261 10.95 -12.85 3.37
C PRO A 261 11.82 -13.35 4.54
N SER A 262 12.90 -12.65 4.89
CA SER A 262 13.79 -13.01 5.99
C SER A 262 14.39 -11.77 6.67
N ARG A 263 15.05 -11.96 7.82
CA ARG A 263 15.79 -10.90 8.55
C ARG A 263 17.25 -10.79 8.10
N ALA A 264 17.58 -11.29 6.91
CA ALA A 264 18.96 -11.28 6.45
C ALA A 264 19.43 -9.84 6.26
N GLY A 265 20.65 -9.53 6.70
CA GLY A 265 21.24 -8.21 6.51
C GLY A 265 21.46 -7.83 5.04
N GLU A 266 21.34 -8.79 4.11
CA GLU A 266 21.35 -8.55 2.67
C GLU A 266 20.23 -7.61 2.22
N HIS A 267 19.05 -7.71 2.82
CA HIS A 267 17.93 -6.83 2.46
C HIS A 267 18.25 -5.36 2.76
N ALA A 268 18.84 -5.10 3.94
CA ALA A 268 19.32 -3.77 4.28
C ALA A 268 20.45 -3.28 3.37
N ARG A 269 21.31 -4.17 2.87
CA ARG A 269 22.34 -3.79 1.88
C ARG A 269 21.75 -3.50 0.50
N ASN A 270 20.74 -4.26 0.08
CA ASN A 270 20.07 -4.05 -1.21
C ASN A 270 19.30 -2.74 -1.21
N PHE A 271 18.70 -2.36 -0.07
CA PHE A 271 18.07 -1.05 0.12
C PHE A 271 19.12 0.08 0.12
N LEU A 272 20.17 -0.02 0.94
CA LEU A 272 21.15 1.07 1.09
C LEU A 272 22.11 1.22 -0.10
N GLN A 273 22.34 0.16 -0.87
CA GLN A 273 23.22 0.16 -2.04
C GLN A 273 24.59 0.83 -1.77
N ASP A 274 24.89 1.90 -2.53
CA ASP A 274 26.12 2.66 -2.44
C ASP A 274 26.08 3.83 -1.43
N TRP A 275 25.01 3.93 -0.64
CA TRP A 275 24.91 4.94 0.40
C TRP A 275 25.96 4.72 1.51
N ARG A 276 26.59 5.81 1.96
CA ARG A 276 27.68 5.82 2.97
C ARG A 276 27.43 6.85 4.08
N GLY A 277 26.17 7.06 4.45
CA GLY A 277 25.80 7.99 5.52
C GLY A 277 25.84 7.36 6.92
N LYS A 278 25.12 7.98 7.87
CA LYS A 278 25.03 7.54 9.26
C LYS A 278 23.73 6.79 9.52
N LEU A 279 23.81 5.51 9.85
CA LEU A 279 22.64 4.66 10.08
C LEU A 279 22.35 4.55 11.58
N VAL A 280 21.16 4.98 11.98
CA VAL A 280 20.66 4.81 13.35
C VAL A 280 19.89 3.49 13.45
N CYS A 281 20.42 2.51 14.17
CA CYS A 281 19.82 1.18 14.30
C CYS A 281 20.01 0.58 15.71
N ASP A 282 19.36 -0.56 15.98
CA ASP A 282 19.32 -1.24 17.29
C ASP A 282 20.55 -2.14 17.59
N ASP A 283 21.62 -2.02 16.79
CA ASP A 283 22.82 -2.88 16.82
C ASP A 283 22.55 -4.36 16.42
N PHE A 284 21.49 -4.61 15.65
CA PHE A 284 21.27 -5.92 15.05
C PHE A 284 22.43 -6.32 14.13
N GLY A 285 22.94 -7.54 14.31
CA GLY A 285 24.07 -8.09 13.55
C GLY A 285 23.89 -8.07 12.03
N GLY A 286 22.66 -8.00 11.51
CA GLY A 286 22.39 -7.87 10.08
C GLY A 286 22.97 -6.59 9.45
N TYR A 287 23.16 -5.52 10.21
CA TYR A 287 23.71 -4.26 9.70
C TYR A 287 25.24 -4.23 9.64
N LYS A 288 25.94 -5.14 10.34
CA LYS A 288 27.40 -5.07 10.51
C LYS A 288 28.17 -5.07 9.18
N ALA A 289 27.74 -5.89 8.22
CA ALA A 289 28.34 -5.91 6.89
C ALA A 289 28.16 -4.57 6.14
N SER A 290 27.08 -3.83 6.36
CA SER A 290 26.92 -2.48 5.78
C SER A 290 27.95 -1.50 6.33
N PHE A 291 28.36 -1.65 7.60
CA PHE A 291 29.36 -0.78 8.21
C PHE A 291 30.77 -1.03 7.66
N GLU A 292 31.11 -2.29 7.41
CA GLU A 292 32.36 -2.65 6.73
C GLU A 292 32.43 -2.09 5.31
N LEU A 293 31.28 -1.88 4.67
CA LEU A 293 31.15 -1.26 3.35
C LEU A 293 31.15 0.28 3.39
N GLY A 294 31.26 0.90 4.57
CA GLY A 294 31.46 2.34 4.74
C GLY A 294 30.25 3.11 5.27
N VAL A 295 29.16 2.44 5.66
CA VAL A 295 28.09 3.06 6.44
C VAL A 295 28.59 3.34 7.87
N THR A 296 28.31 4.52 8.41
CA THR A 296 28.68 4.84 9.80
C THR A 296 27.58 4.39 10.77
N GLU A 297 27.91 3.50 11.70
CA GLU A 297 26.99 3.04 12.74
C GLU A 297 26.69 4.11 13.79
N ILE A 298 25.41 4.32 14.09
CA ILE A 298 24.93 5.13 15.22
C ILE A 298 23.94 4.30 16.05
N GLY A 299 24.22 4.14 17.33
CA GLY A 299 23.35 3.36 18.23
C GLY A 299 22.01 4.06 18.51
N CYS A 300 20.91 3.34 18.37
CA CYS A 300 19.57 3.84 18.66
C CYS A 300 19.32 3.98 20.18
N MET A 301 19.22 5.22 20.66
CA MET A 301 18.97 5.52 22.08
C MET A 301 17.60 5.05 22.59
N ALA A 302 16.59 4.96 21.72
CA ALA A 302 15.29 4.42 22.08
C ALA A 302 15.39 2.93 22.46
N HIS A 303 16.16 2.15 21.70
CA HIS A 303 16.42 0.74 21.98
C HIS A 303 17.29 0.55 23.24
N ALA A 304 18.32 1.37 23.41
CA ALA A 304 19.13 1.37 24.63
C ALA A 304 18.25 1.66 25.88
N ARG A 305 17.43 2.73 25.82
CA ARG A 305 16.53 3.12 26.92
C ARG A 305 15.51 2.03 27.26
N ARG A 306 14.95 1.32 26.28
CA ARG A 306 13.94 0.27 26.50
C ARG A 306 14.46 -0.79 27.48
N LYS A 307 15.70 -1.25 27.32
CA LYS A 307 16.32 -2.23 28.22
C LYS A 307 16.47 -1.71 29.66
N PHE A 308 16.88 -0.45 29.84
CA PHE A 308 16.97 0.16 31.18
C PHE A 308 15.60 0.33 31.83
N PHE A 309 14.59 0.72 31.04
CA PHE A 309 13.22 0.85 31.53
C PHE A 309 12.64 -0.51 31.95
N ASP A 310 12.83 -1.54 31.13
CA ASP A 310 12.38 -2.89 31.43
C ASP A 310 13.01 -3.43 32.73
N LEU A 311 14.26 -3.07 33.01
CA LEU A 311 14.92 -3.38 34.29
C LEU A 311 14.38 -2.56 35.46
N HIS A 312 14.04 -1.28 35.27
CA HIS A 312 13.53 -0.41 36.33
C HIS A 312 12.08 -0.75 36.75
N VAL A 313 11.25 -1.17 35.79
CA VAL A 313 9.84 -1.50 36.02
C VAL A 313 9.63 -2.93 36.52
N ALA A 314 10.62 -3.81 36.34
CA ALA A 314 10.59 -5.19 36.82
C ALA A 314 10.88 -5.30 38.32
#